data_AF-A0A7L1KXH0-F1
#
_entry.id   AF-A0A7L1KXH0-F1
#
_cell.length_a   1.000
_cell.length_b   1.000
_cell.length_c   1.000
_cell.angle_alpha   90.00
_cell.angle_beta   90.00
_cell.angle_gamma   90.00
#
_symmetry.space_group_name_H-M   'P 1'
#
loop_
_entity.id
_entity.type
_entity.pdbx_description
1 polymer ?
#
loop_
_entity_poly.entity_id
_entity_poly.type
_entity_poly.pdbx_seq_one_letter_code
_entity_poly.pdbx_strand_id
1 'polypeptide(L)'
;PAFDMWRDYLGLAAVLAALPQERQDAGEGKTAAAAAGAAEAASASPGKPLCAFCKHNGEAKHVWSGHSLRDAGGRVLCPVLRSYVCPQCGATQDRAHTKRFCPLTRRGYTSVYSHSPRNAAGTRPAR
;
A
#
# COMPACT_ATOMS: atom_id res chain seq x y z
N PRO A 1 9.99 -7.71 36.16
CA PRO A 1 10.36 -8.17 34.79
C PRO A 1 9.70 -7.23 33.77
N ALA A 2 10.43 -6.77 32.76
CA ALA A 2 9.85 -5.92 31.72
C ALA A 2 9.05 -6.80 30.74
N PHE A 3 7.81 -6.42 30.48
CA PHE A 3 6.96 -7.07 29.47
C PHE A 3 7.58 -6.81 28.09
N ASP A 4 7.93 -7.88 27.37
CA ASP A 4 8.52 -7.78 26.05
C ASP A 4 7.44 -8.09 25.03
N MET A 5 6.93 -7.03 24.41
CA MET A 5 5.83 -7.07 23.46
C MET A 5 6.03 -8.09 22.33
N TRP A 6 7.27 -8.35 21.93
CA TRP A 6 7.59 -9.28 20.84
C TRP A 6 7.55 -10.74 21.29
N ARG A 7 7.95 -11.00 22.53
CA ARG A 7 7.93 -12.35 23.11
C ARG A 7 6.53 -12.72 23.58
N ASP A 8 5.86 -11.81 24.26
CA ASP A 8 4.66 -12.13 25.04
C ASP A 8 3.37 -12.00 24.23
N TYR A 9 3.31 -11.11 23.21
CA TYR A 9 2.09 -10.86 22.45
C TYR A 9 2.00 -11.66 21.14
N LEU A 10 3.14 -11.92 20.51
CA LEU A 10 3.19 -12.52 19.17
C LEU A 10 3.87 -13.89 19.14
N GLY A 11 4.41 -14.35 20.28
CA GLY A 11 5.07 -15.66 20.37
C GLY A 11 6.26 -15.83 19.43
N LEU A 12 6.85 -14.73 18.95
CA LEU A 12 7.88 -14.74 17.90
C LEU A 12 9.13 -15.52 18.30
N ALA A 13 9.44 -15.59 19.60
CA ALA A 13 10.53 -16.41 20.12
C ALA A 13 10.32 -17.92 19.84
N ALA A 14 9.08 -18.42 19.95
CA ALA A 14 8.76 -19.81 19.63
C ALA A 14 8.84 -20.08 18.13
N VAL A 15 8.42 -19.12 17.31
CA VAL A 15 8.50 -19.20 15.85
C VAL A 15 9.97 -19.23 15.38
N LEU A 16 10.82 -18.34 15.89
CA LEU A 16 12.25 -18.32 15.56
C LEU A 16 12.98 -19.61 15.99
N ALA A 17 12.61 -20.20 17.13
CA ALA A 17 13.16 -21.47 17.59
C ALA A 17 12.72 -22.67 16.74
N ALA A 18 11.57 -22.57 16.05
CA ALA A 18 11.02 -23.61 15.21
C ALA A 18 11.45 -23.51 13.73
N LEU A 19 12.12 -22.42 13.33
CA LEU A 19 12.69 -22.31 11.99
C LEU A 19 13.93 -23.21 11.88
N PRO A 20 14.00 -24.11 10.88
CA PRO A 20 15.21 -24.86 10.59
C PRO A 20 16.35 -23.89 10.29
N GLN A 21 17.47 -24.05 11.00
CA GLN A 21 18.67 -23.27 10.77
C GLN A 21 19.31 -23.76 9.46
N GLU A 22 18.95 -23.14 8.33
CA GLU A 22 19.58 -23.46 7.04
C GLU A 22 21.08 -23.19 7.14
N ARG A 23 21.86 -24.28 7.09
CA ARG A 23 23.31 -24.24 6.99
C ARG A 23 23.67 -23.51 5.70
N GLN A 24 24.42 -22.43 5.82
CA GLN A 24 25.10 -21.78 4.71
C GLN A 24 26.14 -22.75 4.14
N ASP A 25 25.81 -23.39 3.01
CA ASP A 25 26.78 -23.97 2.09
C ASP A 25 26.24 -23.77 0.67
N ALA A 26 27.13 -23.30 -0.21
CA ALA A 26 26.85 -22.74 -1.53
C ALA A 26 26.14 -23.70 -2.52
N GLY A 27 25.32 -23.14 -3.40
CA GLY A 27 24.77 -23.86 -4.55
C GLY A 27 23.87 -23.01 -5.44
N GLU A 28 24.40 -22.58 -6.59
CA GLU A 28 23.66 -22.03 -7.72
C GLU A 28 22.61 -23.04 -8.23
N GLY A 29 21.42 -22.57 -8.64
CA GLY A 29 20.42 -23.45 -9.24
C GLY A 29 19.09 -22.79 -9.58
N LYS A 30 18.87 -22.63 -10.88
CA LYS A 30 17.71 -22.04 -11.58
C LYS A 30 16.59 -23.08 -11.79
N THR A 31 15.32 -22.69 -11.66
CA THR A 31 14.09 -23.02 -12.47
C THR A 31 12.82 -22.66 -11.66
N ALA A 32 11.96 -21.70 -12.04
CA ALA A 32 10.97 -21.67 -13.13
C ALA A 32 9.64 -22.43 -12.83
N ALA A 33 8.55 -21.67 -12.61
CA ALA A 33 7.14 -21.90 -13.04
C ALA A 33 6.23 -20.87 -12.32
N ALA A 34 5.72 -19.81 -12.96
CA ALA A 34 4.55 -19.73 -13.85
C ALA A 34 3.19 -19.63 -13.12
N ALA A 35 2.59 -18.44 -13.15
CA ALA A 35 1.14 -18.25 -13.21
C ALA A 35 0.82 -16.95 -13.96
N ALA A 36 -0.06 -17.07 -14.95
CA ALA A 36 -0.34 -16.12 -16.00
C ALA A 36 -1.38 -15.05 -15.59
N GLY A 37 -1.31 -13.92 -16.28
CA GLY A 37 -2.27 -12.81 -16.20
C GLY A 37 -1.91 -11.70 -17.16
N ALA A 38 -1.95 -12.00 -18.45
CA ALA A 38 -1.69 -11.05 -19.53
C ALA A 38 -2.82 -10.00 -19.60
N ALA A 39 -2.43 -8.72 -19.50
CA ALA A 39 -3.20 -7.62 -20.05
C ALA A 39 -2.19 -6.61 -20.60
N GLU A 40 -1.94 -6.73 -21.89
CA GLU A 40 -1.09 -5.87 -22.69
C GLU A 40 -1.95 -4.76 -23.29
N ALA A 41 -1.60 -3.50 -23.00
CA ALA A 41 -1.79 -2.37 -23.90
C ALA A 41 -0.82 -1.27 -23.44
N ALA A 42 0.42 -1.42 -23.90
CA ALA A 42 1.42 -0.37 -23.84
C ALA A 42 1.06 0.72 -24.87
N SER A 43 0.96 1.97 -24.43
CA SER A 43 1.32 3.12 -25.27
C SER A 43 1.50 4.38 -24.42
N ALA A 44 2.72 4.67 -23.99
CA ALA A 44 3.22 6.03 -23.81
C ALA A 44 4.76 6.02 -23.64
N SER A 45 5.46 6.65 -24.59
CA SER A 45 6.92 6.81 -24.65
C SER A 45 7.48 7.79 -23.58
N PRO A 46 8.78 8.12 -23.62
CA PRO A 46 9.84 7.58 -22.79
C PRO A 46 10.19 8.55 -21.65
N GLY A 47 9.41 8.51 -20.58
CA GLY A 47 9.85 8.88 -19.24
C GLY A 47 9.74 7.62 -18.40
N LYS A 48 10.76 7.26 -17.62
CA LYS A 48 10.72 6.04 -16.80
C LYS A 48 9.40 6.03 -16.02
N PRO A 49 8.49 5.07 -16.24
CA PRO A 49 7.18 5.10 -15.61
C PRO A 49 7.37 4.81 -14.12
N LEU A 50 7.31 5.86 -13.29
CA LEU A 50 7.49 5.75 -11.85
C LEU A 50 6.14 5.87 -11.14
N CYS A 51 5.74 4.82 -10.44
CA CYS A 51 4.52 4.80 -9.66
C CYS A 51 4.75 5.47 -8.30
N ALA A 52 4.22 6.68 -8.14
CA ALA A 52 4.27 7.40 -6.87
C ALA A 52 3.55 6.66 -5.72
N PHE A 53 2.50 5.88 -6.03
CA PHE A 53 1.74 5.14 -5.01
C PHE A 53 2.55 3.97 -4.42
N CYS A 54 3.07 3.09 -5.28
CA CYS A 54 3.94 2.00 -4.83
C CYS A 54 5.21 2.53 -4.15
N LYS A 55 5.77 3.64 -4.65
CA LYS A 55 6.90 4.31 -4.00
C LYS A 55 6.56 4.81 -2.59
N HIS A 56 5.38 5.39 -2.39
CA HIS A 56 4.92 5.84 -1.07
C HIS A 56 4.68 4.68 -0.11
N ASN A 57 4.17 3.55 -0.60
CA ASN A 57 3.96 2.34 0.19
C ASN A 57 5.26 1.61 0.57
N GLY A 58 6.41 2.07 0.08
CA GLY A 58 7.70 1.43 0.36
C GLY A 58 7.95 0.16 -0.45
N GLU A 59 7.27 -0.03 -1.58
CA GLU A 59 7.47 -1.18 -2.47
C GLU A 59 8.91 -1.22 -3.02
N ALA A 60 9.35 -2.41 -3.40
CA ALA A 60 10.68 -2.61 -3.98
C ALA A 60 10.85 -1.81 -5.28
N LYS A 61 12.10 -1.39 -5.58
CA LYS A 61 12.43 -0.54 -6.73
C LYS A 61 11.84 -1.05 -8.06
N HIS A 62 11.97 -2.35 -8.30
CA HIS A 62 11.48 -2.98 -9.53
C HIS A 62 9.96 -2.89 -9.68
N VAL A 63 9.20 -2.86 -8.57
CA VAL A 63 7.73 -2.79 -8.57
C VAL A 63 7.27 -1.39 -8.97
N TRP A 64 7.78 -0.35 -8.31
CA TRP A 64 7.35 1.02 -8.59
C TRP A 64 7.99 1.64 -9.84
N SER A 65 9.11 1.11 -10.34
CA SER A 65 9.72 1.60 -11.60
C SER A 65 9.15 0.93 -12.86
N GLY A 66 8.26 -0.06 -12.72
CA GLY A 66 7.70 -0.81 -13.85
C GLY A 66 6.40 -0.24 -14.42
N HIS A 67 5.78 0.76 -13.77
CA HIS A 67 4.49 1.30 -14.19
C HIS A 67 4.27 2.73 -13.68
N SER A 68 3.36 3.47 -14.33
CA SER A 68 2.92 4.79 -13.89
C SER A 68 1.67 4.69 -13.02
N LEU A 69 1.43 5.65 -12.12
CA LEU A 69 0.23 5.65 -11.28
C LEU A 69 -1.05 5.83 -12.12
N ARG A 70 -1.04 6.79 -13.04
CA ARG A 70 -2.16 7.16 -13.91
C ARG A 70 -1.67 7.44 -15.32
N ASP A 71 -2.55 7.19 -16.29
CA ASP A 71 -2.38 7.54 -17.70
C ASP A 71 -2.77 9.00 -17.97
N ALA A 72 -2.44 9.53 -19.15
CA ALA A 72 -2.85 10.87 -19.60
C ALA A 72 -4.38 11.03 -19.62
N GLY A 73 -5.12 9.95 -19.87
CA GLY A 73 -6.58 9.90 -19.80
C GLY A 73 -7.16 9.82 -18.38
N GLY A 74 -6.34 9.93 -17.33
CA GLY A 74 -6.78 9.91 -15.92
C GLY A 74 -7.15 8.52 -15.38
N ARG A 75 -6.98 7.46 -16.18
CA ARG A 75 -7.19 6.06 -15.76
C ARG A 75 -6.06 5.58 -14.86
N VAL A 76 -6.37 4.77 -13.85
CA VAL A 76 -5.37 4.16 -12.97
C VAL A 76 -4.70 2.97 -13.65
N LEU A 77 -3.37 3.02 -13.76
CA LEU A 77 -2.56 1.94 -14.34
C LEU A 77 -1.90 1.07 -13.27
N CYS A 78 -1.73 1.58 -12.05
CA CYS A 78 -1.10 0.85 -10.96
C CYS A 78 -1.88 -0.43 -10.61
N PRO A 79 -1.30 -1.64 -10.74
CA PRO A 79 -2.01 -2.90 -10.50
C PRO A 79 -2.48 -3.03 -9.04
N VAL A 80 -1.64 -2.58 -8.09
CA VAL A 80 -1.97 -2.59 -6.65
C VAL A 80 -3.20 -1.73 -6.39
N LEU A 81 -3.22 -0.51 -6.93
CA LEU A 81 -4.37 0.38 -6.75
C LEU A 81 -5.60 -0.11 -7.52
N ARG A 82 -5.43 -0.70 -8.71
CA ARG A 82 -6.54 -1.25 -9.51
C ARG A 82 -7.27 -2.40 -8.80
N SER A 83 -6.55 -3.27 -8.10
CA SER A 83 -7.16 -4.34 -7.30
C SER A 83 -7.88 -3.82 -6.04
N TYR A 84 -7.63 -2.58 -5.63
CA TYR A 84 -8.26 -2.01 -4.46
C TYR A 84 -9.71 -1.60 -4.79
N VAL A 85 -10.65 -2.13 -4.00
CA VAL A 85 -12.06 -1.74 -4.04
C VAL A 85 -12.30 -0.70 -2.97
N CYS A 86 -12.76 0.49 -3.38
CA CYS A 86 -13.07 1.55 -2.41
C CYS A 86 -14.25 1.11 -1.52
N PRO A 87 -14.08 1.05 -0.19
CA PRO A 87 -15.13 0.56 0.72
C PRO A 87 -16.33 1.51 0.84
N GLN A 88 -16.23 2.75 0.34
CA GLN A 88 -17.31 3.74 0.43
C GLN A 88 -18.19 3.79 -0.83
N CYS A 89 -17.61 3.57 -2.01
CA CYS A 89 -18.32 3.70 -3.28
C CYS A 89 -18.23 2.46 -4.18
N GLY A 90 -17.45 1.45 -3.80
CA GLY A 90 -17.24 0.24 -4.58
C GLY A 90 -16.39 0.42 -5.85
N ALA A 91 -15.86 1.61 -6.13
CA ALA A 91 -15.05 1.82 -7.33
C ALA A 91 -13.76 1.00 -7.31
N THR A 92 -13.40 0.41 -8.46
CA THR A 92 -12.23 -0.46 -8.67
C THR A 92 -11.64 -0.23 -10.08
N GLN A 93 -10.53 -0.90 -10.40
CA GLN A 93 -9.85 -0.87 -11.69
C GLN A 93 -9.51 0.56 -12.14
N ASP A 94 -10.03 1.02 -13.28
CA ASP A 94 -9.67 2.31 -13.87
C ASP A 94 -10.10 3.51 -13.00
N ARG A 95 -11.13 3.31 -12.17
CA ARG A 95 -11.66 4.32 -11.23
C ARG A 95 -11.24 4.08 -9.79
N ALA A 96 -10.30 3.17 -9.56
CA ALA A 96 -9.85 2.85 -8.22
C ALA A 96 -9.21 4.06 -7.54
N HIS A 97 -9.45 4.18 -6.24
CA HIS A 97 -8.90 5.25 -5.41
C HIS A 97 -8.89 4.81 -3.96
N THR A 98 -8.01 5.41 -3.17
CA THR A 98 -8.06 5.22 -1.71
C THR A 98 -9.22 6.00 -1.10
N LYS A 99 -9.70 5.56 0.05
CA LYS A 99 -10.83 6.16 0.81
C LYS A 99 -10.80 7.70 0.85
N ARG A 100 -9.61 8.28 1.03
CA ARG A 100 -9.41 9.74 1.11
C ARG A 100 -9.79 10.48 -0.17
N PHE A 101 -9.55 9.87 -1.33
CA PHE A 101 -9.86 10.45 -2.64
C PHE A 101 -11.21 9.99 -3.18
N CYS A 102 -12.07 9.40 -2.33
CA CYS A 102 -13.39 8.97 -2.75
C CYS A 102 -14.29 10.17 -3.04
N PRO A 103 -14.99 10.21 -4.19
CA PRO A 103 -15.91 11.30 -4.51
C PRO A 103 -17.10 11.37 -3.55
N LEU A 104 -17.45 10.26 -2.89
CA LEU A 104 -18.48 10.21 -1.85
C LEU A 104 -17.98 10.69 -0.49
N THR A 105 -16.65 10.81 -0.29
CA THR A 105 -16.07 11.48 0.88
C THR A 105 -16.25 12.98 0.73
N ARG A 106 -17.48 13.45 0.98
CA ARG A 106 -17.82 14.88 1.03
C ARG A 106 -16.94 15.56 2.08
N ARG A 107 -15.95 16.36 1.65
CA ARG A 107 -15.22 17.42 2.42
C ARG A 107 -15.11 17.21 3.95
N GLY A 108 -14.88 15.98 4.39
CA GLY A 108 -15.09 15.57 5.78
C GLY A 108 -14.15 14.45 6.18
N TYR A 109 -13.01 14.33 5.49
CA TYR A 109 -11.87 13.61 6.05
C TYR A 109 -11.38 14.42 7.26
N THR A 110 -12.08 14.25 8.38
CA THR A 110 -11.61 14.71 9.68
C THR A 110 -10.62 13.64 10.13
N SER A 111 -9.34 14.01 10.16
CA SER A 111 -8.38 13.14 10.85
C SER A 111 -8.84 13.03 12.30
N VAL A 112 -8.84 11.82 12.85
CA VAL A 112 -9.13 11.60 14.28
C VAL A 112 -8.12 12.35 15.16
N TYR A 113 -6.95 12.69 14.58
CA TYR A 113 -5.89 13.50 15.20
C TYR A 113 -6.00 15.01 14.92
N SER A 114 -6.97 15.46 14.11
CA SER A 114 -7.29 16.88 13.99
C SER A 114 -8.12 17.29 15.20
N HIS A 115 -7.45 17.50 16.33
CA HIS A 115 -8.05 18.22 17.44
C HIS A 115 -8.51 19.59 16.92
N SER A 116 -9.82 19.83 16.99
CA SER A 116 -10.42 21.14 16.85
C SER A 116 -9.55 22.16 17.60
N PRO A 117 -9.14 23.29 16.99
CA PRO A 117 -8.39 24.29 17.72
C PRO A 117 -9.26 24.71 18.90
N ARG A 118 -8.77 24.39 20.09
CA ARG A 118 -9.31 24.97 21.31
C ARG A 118 -9.08 26.48 21.16
N ASN A 119 -10.11 27.27 21.40
CA ASN A 119 -9.91 28.68 21.73
C ASN A 119 -8.92 28.79 22.91
N ALA A 120 -8.34 29.96 23.15
CA ALA A 120 -7.31 30.17 24.19
C ALA A 120 -7.71 29.72 25.61
N ALA A 121 -9.01 29.48 25.84
CA ALA A 121 -9.58 28.96 27.08
C ALA A 121 -9.75 27.42 27.14
N GLY A 122 -9.34 26.66 26.10
CA GLY A 122 -9.39 25.19 26.13
C GLY A 122 -10.76 24.57 25.84
N THR A 123 -11.81 25.37 25.58
CA THR A 123 -13.20 24.90 25.53
C THR A 123 -13.64 24.57 24.10
N ARG A 124 -14.37 23.45 23.94
CA ARG A 124 -15.02 23.12 22.67
C ARG A 124 -16.30 23.95 22.56
N PRO A 125 -16.54 24.73 21.49
CA PRO A 125 -17.81 25.41 21.33
C PRO A 125 -18.93 24.37 21.25
N ALA A 126 -19.99 24.55 22.03
CA ALA A 126 -21.17 23.71 21.99
C ALA A 126 -21.84 23.83 20.62
N ARG A 127 -22.22 22.68 20.06
CA ARG A 127 -22.97 22.58 18.79
C ARG A 127 -24.44 22.90 19.01
#